data_AF-A0A481SUP4-F1
#
_entry.id   AF-A0A481SUP4-F1
#
_cell.length_a   1.000
_cell.length_b   1.000
_cell.length_c   1.000
_cell.angle_alpha   90.00
_cell.angle_beta   90.00
_cell.angle_gamma   90.00
#
_symmetry.space_group_name_H-M   'P 1'
#
loop_
_entity.id
_entity.type
_entity.pdbx_description
1 polymer ?
#
loop_
_entity_poly.entity_id
_entity_poly.type
_entity_poly.pdbx_seq_one_letter_code
_entity_poly.pdbx_strand_id
1 'polypeptide(L)'
;SHQDKLTEGEFKVVVSKKHTRKRKLEEATSEQQMETETNIEAKTRPNFPPLKRERLSDGAEMRKIPVPAHRYTPLKEAWLKIFTPLVEHLHLQVRFNLKTRNVEIRTCKETENLANLQKGADFVQAFVYGFDVDDALALVRLDDLLLIHLKFRM
;
A
#
# COMPACT_ATOMS: atom_id res chain seq x y z
N SER A 1 6.96 -49.03 34.93
CA SER A 1 6.14 -47.82 34.80
C SER A 1 7.02 -46.61 34.99
N HIS A 2 7.15 -45.81 33.94
CA HIS A 2 8.07 -44.70 33.81
C HIS A 2 7.65 -43.46 34.61
N GLN A 3 8.67 -42.65 34.84
CA GLN A 3 8.79 -41.37 35.53
C GLN A 3 7.86 -40.23 35.06
N ASP A 4 7.86 -39.21 35.93
CA ASP A 4 7.63 -37.77 35.71
C ASP A 4 6.19 -37.26 35.63
N LYS A 5 5.83 -36.42 36.62
CA LYS A 5 5.63 -34.97 36.40
C LYS A 5 5.44 -34.22 37.73
N LEU A 6 6.46 -33.43 38.09
CA LEU A 6 6.30 -32.22 38.90
C LEU A 6 5.57 -31.16 38.05
N THR A 7 4.57 -30.49 38.61
CA THR A 7 4.17 -29.13 38.16
C THR A 7 3.99 -28.24 39.39
N GLU A 8 5.06 -27.52 39.73
CA GLU A 8 5.00 -26.30 40.53
C GLU A 8 4.46 -25.14 39.69
N GLY A 9 3.84 -24.16 40.37
CA GLY A 9 4.04 -22.75 40.04
C GLY A 9 2.94 -22.07 39.22
N GLU A 10 1.90 -21.62 39.92
CA GLU A 10 1.09 -20.48 39.50
C GLU A 10 2.00 -19.22 39.43
N PHE A 11 2.36 -18.76 38.23
CA PHE A 11 3.12 -17.51 38.06
C PHE A 11 2.23 -16.42 37.45
N LYS A 12 1.65 -15.57 38.31
CA LYS A 12 0.99 -14.32 37.90
C LYS A 12 2.05 -13.30 37.47
N VAL A 13 2.06 -12.93 36.20
CA VAL A 13 2.88 -11.82 35.70
C VAL A 13 2.20 -10.49 36.01
N VAL A 14 2.70 -9.81 37.04
CA VAL A 14 2.37 -8.43 37.39
C VAL A 14 3.19 -7.49 36.49
N VAL A 15 2.53 -6.72 35.61
CA VAL A 15 3.19 -5.71 34.77
C VAL A 15 3.49 -4.47 35.62
N SER A 16 4.76 -4.31 36.02
CA SER A 16 5.26 -3.12 36.70
C SER A 16 5.65 -2.03 35.71
N LYS A 17 5.25 -0.77 36.00
CA LYS A 17 5.59 0.44 35.22
C LYS A 17 7.10 0.66 35.21
N LYS A 18 7.73 0.62 34.04
CA LYS A 18 9.15 1.01 33.89
C LYS A 18 9.28 2.44 33.36
N HIS A 19 9.85 3.29 34.20
CA HIS A 19 10.38 4.61 33.91
C HIS A 19 11.73 4.47 33.19
N THR A 20 11.88 4.99 31.97
CA THR A 20 13.16 4.98 31.23
C THR A 20 13.64 6.38 30.86
N ARG A 21 14.52 6.88 31.74
CA ARG A 21 15.74 7.70 31.59
C ARG A 21 15.84 8.73 30.44
N LYS A 22 15.92 10.01 30.87
CA LYS A 22 16.39 11.20 30.15
C LYS A 22 17.80 11.00 29.57
N ARG A 23 18.00 11.36 28.30
CA ARG A 23 19.33 11.63 27.72
C ARG A 23 19.63 13.13 27.81
N LYS A 24 20.69 13.46 28.54
CA LYS A 24 21.36 14.77 28.61
C LYS A 24 22.31 14.87 27.40
N LEU A 25 22.25 15.96 26.64
CA LEU A 25 23.30 16.33 25.68
C LEU A 25 23.70 17.78 25.98
N GLU A 26 25.00 17.99 26.11
CA GLU A 26 25.63 19.20 26.61
C GLU A 26 25.79 20.27 25.53
N GLU A 27 25.85 21.50 26.01
CA GLU A 27 25.83 22.78 25.33
C GLU A 27 27.26 23.19 24.92
N ALA A 28 27.42 23.75 23.72
CA ALA A 28 28.60 24.53 23.36
C ALA A 28 28.18 25.71 22.48
N THR A 29 28.18 26.86 23.14
CA THR A 29 27.93 28.22 22.72
C THR A 29 28.82 28.69 21.55
N SER A 30 28.22 29.40 20.60
CA SER A 30 28.88 30.47 19.84
C SER A 30 27.85 31.57 19.60
N GLU A 31 28.10 32.71 20.24
CA GLU A 31 27.28 33.91 20.25
C GLU A 31 27.33 34.62 18.89
N GLN A 32 26.17 34.88 18.29
CA GLN A 32 26.00 36.01 17.35
C GLN A 32 24.64 36.66 17.66
N GLN A 33 24.71 37.84 18.26
CA GLN A 33 23.59 38.75 18.46
C GLN A 33 23.14 39.32 17.10
N MET A 34 21.88 39.12 16.75
CA MET A 34 21.14 40.03 15.89
C MET A 34 19.74 40.20 16.48
N GLU A 35 19.53 41.33 17.14
CA GLU A 35 18.20 41.83 17.45
C GLU A 35 17.55 42.30 16.14
N THR A 36 16.46 41.63 15.76
CA THR A 36 15.47 42.24 14.86
C THR A 36 14.11 41.80 15.36
N GLU A 37 13.41 42.74 15.98
CA GLU A 37 12.01 42.62 16.36
C GLU A 37 11.17 42.47 15.09
N THR A 38 10.79 41.23 14.77
CA THR A 38 9.61 40.98 13.93
C THR A 38 8.81 39.83 14.52
N ASN A 39 7.67 40.20 15.10
CA ASN A 39 6.52 39.38 15.42
C ASN A 39 6.22 38.34 14.31
N ILE A 40 6.64 37.09 14.51
CA ILE A 40 6.12 35.95 13.75
C ILE A 40 5.76 34.88 14.75
N GLU A 41 4.46 34.84 15.04
CA GLU A 41 3.75 33.85 15.83
C GLU A 41 4.37 32.46 15.69
N ALA A 42 4.67 31.86 16.84
CA ALA A 42 5.14 30.49 16.96
C ALA A 42 4.19 29.55 16.21
N LYS A 43 4.54 29.21 14.96
CA LYS A 43 3.90 28.14 14.20
C LYS A 43 4.07 26.86 15.01
N THR A 44 3.01 26.54 15.75
CA THR A 44 2.91 25.34 16.58
C THR A 44 3.24 24.15 15.68
N ARG A 45 4.25 23.36 16.07
CA ARG A 45 4.62 22.15 15.34
C ARG A 45 3.35 21.31 15.17
N PRO A 46 2.99 20.87 13.95
CA PRO A 46 1.77 20.12 13.73
C PRO A 46 1.78 18.87 14.62
N ASN A 47 0.78 18.77 15.49
CA ASN A 47 0.59 17.62 16.35
C ASN A 47 -0.04 16.50 15.53
N PHE A 48 0.71 15.43 15.28
CA PHE A 48 0.23 14.24 14.58
C PHE A 48 -0.16 13.17 15.60
N PRO A 49 -1.44 13.10 16.01
CA PRO A 49 -1.89 12.04 16.91
C PRO A 49 -1.70 10.66 16.24
N PRO A 50 -1.38 9.60 17.03
CA PRO A 50 -1.25 8.26 16.49
C PRO A 50 -2.51 7.83 15.74
N LEU A 51 -2.37 7.34 14.50
CA LEU A 51 -3.51 6.84 13.73
C LEU A 51 -4.17 5.66 14.46
N LYS A 52 -5.50 5.70 14.57
CA LYS A 52 -6.30 4.60 15.10
C LYS A 52 -6.06 3.35 14.25
N ARG A 53 -5.83 2.20 14.90
CA ARG A 53 -5.59 0.89 14.24
C ARG A 53 -6.62 0.53 13.18
N GLU A 54 -7.87 0.96 13.31
CA GLU A 54 -8.92 0.74 12.29
C GLU A 54 -8.65 1.41 10.93
N ARG A 55 -7.88 2.51 10.89
CA ARG A 55 -7.52 3.18 9.62
C ARG A 55 -6.23 2.64 9.01
N LEU A 56 -5.52 1.76 9.71
CA LEU A 56 -4.52 0.91 9.11
C LEU A 56 -5.32 -0.21 8.42
N SER A 57 -5.76 0.06 7.19
CA SER A 57 -6.37 -0.94 6.31
C SER A 57 -5.61 -2.25 6.45
N ASP A 58 -6.34 -3.34 6.66
CA ASP A 58 -6.03 -4.77 6.90
C ASP A 58 -4.75 -5.38 6.25
N GLY A 59 -3.62 -4.65 6.24
CA GLY A 59 -2.43 -4.92 5.43
C GLY A 59 -2.63 -4.87 3.90
N ALA A 60 -3.89 -4.83 3.43
CA ALA A 60 -4.20 -5.02 2.02
C ALA A 60 -4.25 -3.69 1.25
N GLU A 61 -3.34 -3.54 0.30
CA GLU A 61 -3.28 -2.37 -0.56
C GLU A 61 -4.25 -2.53 -1.73
N MET A 62 -4.91 -1.44 -2.11
CA MET A 62 -5.94 -1.42 -3.16
C MET A 62 -5.68 -0.30 -4.16
N ARG A 63 -5.76 -0.62 -5.45
CA ARG A 63 -5.74 0.35 -6.55
C ARG A 63 -7.04 0.31 -7.34
N LYS A 64 -7.48 1.50 -7.78
CA LYS A 64 -8.69 1.66 -8.60
C LYS A 64 -8.32 2.26 -9.93
N ILE A 65 -8.68 1.59 -11.02
CA ILE A 65 -8.46 2.04 -12.39
C ILE A 65 -9.82 2.47 -12.97
N PRO A 66 -9.98 3.75 -13.35
CA PRO A 66 -11.19 4.20 -14.05
C PRO A 66 -11.17 3.69 -15.49
N VAL A 67 -12.29 3.12 -15.95
CA VAL A 67 -12.43 2.64 -17.33
C VAL A 67 -13.26 3.65 -18.12
N PRO A 68 -12.83 4.10 -19.31
CA PRO A 68 -13.60 5.00 -20.19
C PRO A 68 -14.84 4.35 -20.81
N ALA A 69 -15.79 5.19 -21.27
CA ALA A 69 -17.06 4.76 -21.85
C ALA A 69 -16.94 3.78 -23.03
N HIS A 70 -16.03 4.08 -23.96
CA HIS A 70 -15.83 3.29 -25.17
C HIS A 70 -15.12 1.95 -24.92
N ARG A 71 -14.56 1.72 -23.72
CA ARG A 71 -13.87 0.46 -23.36
C ARG A 71 -14.72 -0.49 -22.51
N TYR A 72 -15.94 -0.14 -22.13
CA TYR A 72 -16.77 -1.04 -21.31
C TYR A 72 -17.19 -2.32 -22.00
N THR A 73 -17.70 -2.22 -23.23
CA THR A 73 -18.15 -3.39 -23.99
C THR A 73 -16.98 -4.36 -24.22
N PRO A 74 -15.80 -3.88 -24.71
CA PRO A 74 -14.61 -4.73 -24.80
C PRO A 74 -14.17 -5.34 -23.46
N LEU A 75 -14.21 -4.56 -22.37
CA LEU A 75 -13.80 -5.05 -21.06
C LEU A 75 -14.69 -6.20 -20.59
N LYS A 76 -16.00 -6.11 -20.81
CA LYS A 76 -16.96 -7.11 -20.38
C LYS A 76 -16.79 -8.42 -21.15
N GLU A 77 -16.57 -8.34 -22.46
CA GLU A 77 -16.35 -9.51 -23.33
C GLU A 77 -15.03 -10.20 -23.02
N ALA A 78 -13.95 -9.41 -22.86
CA ALA A 78 -12.62 -9.93 -22.57
C ALA A 78 -12.35 -10.15 -21.07
N TRP A 79 -13.34 -9.92 -20.19
CA TRP A 79 -13.14 -9.99 -18.74
C TRP A 79 -12.55 -11.32 -18.29
N LEU A 80 -13.02 -12.43 -18.91
CA LEU A 80 -12.52 -13.76 -18.61
C LEU A 80 -11.03 -13.93 -18.94
N LYS A 81 -10.55 -13.30 -20.00
CA LYS A 81 -9.11 -13.33 -20.36
C LYS A 81 -8.27 -12.44 -19.45
N ILE A 82 -8.85 -11.39 -18.88
CA ILE A 82 -8.17 -10.42 -18.02
C ILE A 82 -8.09 -10.94 -16.58
N PHE A 83 -9.17 -11.52 -16.03
CA PHE A 83 -9.18 -11.92 -14.62
C PHE A 83 -8.27 -13.13 -14.35
N THR A 84 -8.22 -14.11 -15.26
CA THR A 84 -7.46 -15.36 -15.09
C THR A 84 -5.99 -15.10 -14.75
N PRO A 85 -5.21 -14.37 -15.58
CA PRO A 85 -3.79 -14.14 -15.28
C PRO A 85 -3.57 -13.29 -14.02
N LEU A 86 -4.51 -12.41 -13.65
CA LEU A 86 -4.40 -11.59 -12.45
C LEU A 86 -4.58 -12.41 -11.16
N VAL A 87 -5.49 -13.37 -11.16
CA VAL A 87 -5.75 -14.22 -9.99
C VAL A 87 -4.77 -15.38 -9.93
N GLU A 88 -4.51 -16.05 -11.06
CA GLU A 88 -3.71 -17.28 -11.08
C GLU A 88 -2.21 -17.01 -10.99
N HIS A 89 -1.69 -15.98 -11.66
CA HIS A 89 -0.25 -15.73 -11.71
C HIS A 89 0.21 -14.68 -10.69
N LEU A 90 -0.62 -13.67 -10.42
CA LEU A 90 -0.26 -12.56 -9.53
C LEU A 90 -0.89 -12.67 -8.14
N HIS A 91 -1.82 -13.62 -7.93
CA HIS A 91 -2.58 -13.81 -6.69
C HIS A 91 -3.21 -12.50 -6.20
N LEU A 92 -3.94 -11.79 -7.06
CA LEU A 92 -4.63 -10.56 -6.73
C LEU A 92 -6.15 -10.75 -6.70
N GLN A 93 -6.82 -10.04 -5.80
CA GLN A 93 -8.27 -9.94 -5.83
C GLN A 93 -8.68 -8.81 -6.77
N VAL A 94 -9.50 -9.13 -7.77
CA VAL A 94 -9.92 -8.18 -8.79
C VAL A 94 -11.44 -8.15 -8.88
N ARG A 95 -11.99 -6.94 -8.96
CA ARG A 95 -13.44 -6.72 -9.11
C ARG A 95 -13.70 -5.61 -10.11
N PHE A 96 -14.64 -5.87 -11.03
CA PHE A 96 -15.19 -4.81 -11.87
C PHE A 96 -16.47 -4.24 -11.25
N ASN A 97 -16.47 -2.95 -10.91
CA ASN A 97 -17.64 -2.24 -10.42
C ASN A 97 -18.38 -1.57 -11.58
N LEU A 98 -19.53 -2.10 -11.98
CA LEU A 98 -20.31 -1.57 -13.10
C LEU A 98 -20.96 -0.21 -12.81
N LYS A 99 -21.19 0.15 -11.53
CA LYS A 99 -21.84 1.41 -11.16
C LYS A 99 -20.88 2.59 -11.28
N THR A 100 -19.72 2.50 -10.63
CA THR A 100 -18.70 3.55 -10.67
C THR A 100 -17.78 3.41 -11.88
N ARG A 101 -17.82 2.25 -12.54
CA ARG A 101 -17.08 1.93 -13.76
C ARG A 101 -15.57 1.92 -13.53
N ASN A 102 -15.20 1.35 -12.38
CA ASN A 102 -13.82 1.16 -11.97
C ASN A 102 -13.50 -0.33 -11.88
N VAL A 103 -12.28 -0.67 -12.26
CA VAL A 103 -11.67 -1.95 -11.88
C VAL A 103 -10.92 -1.72 -10.57
N GLU A 104 -11.26 -2.52 -9.56
CA GLU A 104 -10.64 -2.49 -8.24
C GLU A 104 -9.73 -3.72 -8.12
N ILE A 105 -8.47 -3.49 -7.76
CA ILE A 105 -7.46 -4.52 -7.56
C ILE A 105 -6.97 -4.40 -6.13
N ARG A 106 -6.93 -5.52 -5.41
CA ARG A 106 -6.52 -5.59 -4.00
C ARG A 106 -5.54 -6.75 -3.80
N THR A 107 -4.53 -6.55 -2.96
CA THR A 107 -3.66 -7.64 -2.53
C THR A 107 -4.38 -8.57 -1.55
N CYS A 108 -4.05 -9.85 -1.59
CA CYS A 108 -4.51 -10.84 -0.61
C CYS A 108 -3.31 -11.39 0.18
N LYS A 109 -3.58 -12.27 1.14
CA LYS A 109 -2.53 -12.88 1.97
C LYS A 109 -1.59 -13.80 1.17
N GLU A 110 -2.01 -14.24 -0.01
CA GLU A 110 -1.24 -15.09 -0.92
C GLU A 110 -0.36 -14.27 -1.88
N THR A 111 -0.55 -12.95 -1.96
CA THR A 111 0.28 -12.09 -2.81
C THR A 111 1.69 -11.99 -2.22
N GLU A 112 2.67 -12.60 -2.89
CA GLU A 112 4.07 -12.61 -2.43
C GLU A 112 4.75 -11.24 -2.54
N ASN A 113 4.52 -10.55 -3.67
CA ASN A 113 5.23 -9.32 -4.01
C ASN A 113 4.28 -8.13 -4.17
N LEU A 114 4.62 -7.00 -3.52
CA LEU A 114 3.86 -5.76 -3.67
C LEU A 114 3.92 -5.20 -5.11
N ALA A 115 4.99 -5.52 -5.85
CA ALA A 115 5.16 -5.18 -7.25
C ALA A 115 4.07 -5.81 -8.16
N ASN A 116 3.51 -6.97 -7.77
CA ASN A 116 2.45 -7.62 -8.52
C ASN A 116 1.20 -6.73 -8.60
N LEU A 117 0.89 -5.97 -7.53
CA LEU A 117 -0.21 -5.01 -7.55
C LEU A 117 -0.02 -3.94 -8.63
N GLN A 118 1.22 -3.48 -8.82
CA GLN A 118 1.56 -2.51 -9.85
C GLN A 118 1.44 -3.13 -11.24
N LYS A 119 2.02 -4.33 -11.47
CA LYS A 119 1.88 -5.05 -12.73
C LYS A 119 0.43 -5.33 -13.12
N GLY A 120 -0.38 -5.76 -12.14
CA GLY A 120 -1.81 -6.01 -12.36
C GLY A 120 -2.57 -4.72 -12.70
N ALA A 121 -2.22 -3.60 -12.07
CA ALA A 121 -2.77 -2.30 -12.44
C ALA A 121 -2.34 -1.90 -13.85
N ASP A 122 -1.06 -2.04 -14.20
CA ASP A 122 -0.52 -1.69 -15.52
C ASP A 122 -1.10 -2.58 -16.63
N PHE A 123 -1.34 -3.86 -16.37
CA PHE A 123 -2.03 -4.77 -17.29
C PHE A 123 -3.46 -4.29 -17.63
N VAL A 124 -4.24 -3.94 -16.61
CA VAL A 124 -5.60 -3.40 -16.81
C VAL A 124 -5.53 -2.03 -17.48
N GLN A 125 -4.55 -1.21 -17.12
CA GLN A 125 -4.37 0.12 -17.69
C GLN A 125 -3.96 0.07 -19.17
N ALA A 126 -3.12 -0.89 -19.57
CA ALA A 126 -2.76 -1.18 -20.95
C ALA A 126 -4.02 -1.50 -21.77
N PHE A 127 -4.88 -2.38 -21.24
CA PHE A 127 -6.17 -2.65 -21.87
C PHE A 127 -7.03 -1.39 -21.97
N VAL A 128 -7.06 -0.54 -20.93
CA VAL A 128 -7.80 0.73 -20.98
C VAL A 128 -7.26 1.67 -22.06
N TYR A 129 -5.95 1.69 -22.29
CA TYR A 129 -5.31 2.50 -23.34
C TYR A 129 -5.47 1.91 -24.76
N GLY A 130 -6.09 0.74 -24.89
CA GLY A 130 -6.45 0.15 -26.18
C GLY A 130 -5.50 -0.93 -26.67
N PHE A 131 -4.54 -1.39 -25.85
CA PHE A 131 -3.76 -2.57 -26.16
C PHE A 131 -4.65 -3.82 -26.18
N ASP A 132 -4.27 -4.81 -27.00
CA ASP A 132 -4.90 -6.11 -26.96
C ASP A 132 -4.53 -6.85 -25.65
N VAL A 133 -5.40 -7.76 -25.22
CA VAL A 133 -5.21 -8.54 -24.00
C VAL A 133 -4.00 -9.44 -24.13
N ASP A 134 -3.81 -10.05 -25.29
CA ASP A 134 -2.70 -10.97 -25.56
C ASP A 134 -1.35 -10.23 -25.56
N ASP A 135 -1.31 -9.00 -26.07
CA ASP A 135 -0.12 -8.14 -26.01
C ASP A 135 0.18 -7.68 -24.58
N ALA A 136 -0.86 -7.25 -23.87
CA ALA A 136 -0.72 -6.80 -22.49
C ALA A 136 -0.27 -7.92 -21.55
N LEU A 137 -0.54 -9.19 -21.89
CA LEU A 137 -0.16 -10.35 -21.08
C LEU A 137 1.37 -10.45 -20.90
N ALA A 138 2.15 -9.84 -21.79
CA ALA A 138 3.60 -9.71 -21.64
C ALA A 138 3.99 -9.02 -20.31
N LEU A 139 3.22 -8.03 -19.83
CA LEU A 139 3.46 -7.34 -18.55
C LEU A 139 3.32 -8.26 -17.33
N VAL A 140 2.52 -9.32 -17.45
CA VAL A 140 2.37 -10.31 -16.38
C VAL A 140 3.49 -11.35 -16.44
N ARG A 141 3.93 -11.71 -17.65
CA ARG A 141 4.92 -12.77 -17.90
C ARG A 141 6.37 -12.33 -17.67
N LEU A 142 6.69 -11.07 -17.92
CA LEU A 142 8.05 -10.54 -17.90
C LEU A 142 8.18 -9.45 -16.82
N ASP A 143 9.23 -9.52 -16.01
CA ASP A 143 9.48 -8.57 -14.92
C ASP A 143 10.02 -7.20 -15.38
N ASP A 144 10.69 -7.16 -16.54
CA ASP A 144 11.39 -5.96 -17.02
C ASP A 144 10.56 -5.05 -17.94
N LEU A 145 9.26 -5.31 -18.08
CA LEU A 145 8.35 -4.50 -18.88
C LEU A 145 7.55 -3.54 -18.01
N LEU A 146 7.52 -2.27 -18.43
CA LEU A 146 6.82 -1.20 -17.74
C LEU A 146 5.92 -0.44 -18.71
N LEU A 147 4.76 -0.03 -18.22
CA LEU A 147 3.86 0.83 -18.98
C LEU A 147 4.15 2.30 -18.69
N ILE A 148 4.48 3.07 -19.74
CA ILE A 148 4.80 4.49 -19.63
C ILE A 148 3.64 5.31 -20.19
N HIS A 149 3.02 6.14 -19.36
CA HIS A 149 2.04 7.13 -19.80
C HIS A 149 2.67 8.53 -19.84
N LEU A 150 2.83 9.07 -21.05
CA LEU A 150 3.34 10.42 -21.26
C LEU A 150 2.19 11.41 -21.26
N LYS A 151 2.20 12.35 -20.31
CA LYS A 151 1.27 13.47 -20.28
C LYS A 151 1.92 14.68 -20.94
N PHE A 152 1.51 14.97 -22.18
CA PHE A 152 1.88 16.22 -22.83
C PHE A 152 1.08 17.36 -22.23
N ARG A 153 1.78 18.32 -21.64
CA ARG A 153 1.21 19.58 -21.17
C ARG A 153 1.53 20.62 -22.24
N MET A 154 0.51 21.02 -23.01
CA MET A 154 0.56 22.22 -23.84
C MET A 154 0.38 23.47 -22.98
#